data_AF-A0A959R9Y8-F1
#
_entry.id   AF-A0A959R9Y8-F1
#
_cell.length_a   1.000
_cell.length_b   1.000
_cell.length_c   1.000
_cell.angle_alpha   90.00
_cell.angle_beta   90.00
_cell.angle_gamma   90.00
#
_symmetry.space_group_name_H-M   'P 1'
#
loop_
_entity.id
_entity.type
_entity.pdbx_description
1 polymer ?
#
loop_
_entity_poly.entity_id
_entity_poly.type
_entity_poly.pdbx_seq_one_letter_code
_entity_poly.pdbx_strand_id
1 'polypeptide(L)'
;MKKKIFIPVLVLIFGVLLFATSFEGNSAENDEPMYVGVDKCAGTCHKGDSKGNQYEIWQNSKHSNAFKNLQTPEADKIAQDRGYSTPAAETPECVKCHTLGIDLSTAPLTDTYDKTQGVQCETCHGPGSEYKKLNIMKDVELAKQNGLIIHTEREAFCTGCHNSQSPTFKSFDYDEMWAKIKHPKPQE
;
A
#
# COMPACT_ATOMS: atom_id res chain seq x y z
N MET A 1 -30.55 -75.66 43.64
CA MET A 1 -30.92 -74.40 42.97
C MET A 1 -29.66 -73.74 42.40
N LYS A 2 -29.42 -73.92 41.10
CA LYS A 2 -28.33 -73.30 40.33
C LYS A 2 -28.93 -72.93 38.98
N LYS A 3 -29.23 -71.65 38.74
CA LYS A 3 -29.59 -71.17 37.40
C LYS A 3 -28.37 -70.44 36.84
N LYS A 4 -27.70 -71.12 35.91
CA LYS A 4 -26.68 -70.53 35.03
C LYS A 4 -27.44 -69.75 33.96
N ILE A 5 -27.24 -68.44 33.90
CA ILE A 5 -27.76 -67.59 32.82
C ILE A 5 -26.65 -67.52 31.76
N PHE A 6 -26.92 -68.15 30.62
CA PHE A 6 -26.16 -67.96 29.38
C PHE A 6 -26.72 -66.70 28.70
N ILE A 7 -25.88 -65.68 28.51
CA ILE A 7 -26.17 -64.57 27.59
C ILE A 7 -25.26 -64.76 26.38
N PRO A 8 -25.82 -64.94 25.16
CA PRO A 8 -25.04 -65.13 23.96
C PRO A 8 -24.40 -63.80 23.52
N VAL A 9 -23.16 -63.94 23.07
CA VAL A 9 -22.33 -62.92 22.42
C VAL A 9 -23.10 -62.27 21.28
N LEU A 10 -23.45 -60.99 21.46
CA LEU A 10 -23.92 -60.14 20.36
C LEU A 10 -22.73 -59.28 19.92
N VAL A 11 -22.28 -59.55 18.70
CA VAL A 11 -21.15 -58.94 18.01
C VAL A 11 -21.36 -57.43 17.90
N LEU A 12 -20.60 -56.65 18.68
CA LEU A 12 -20.48 -55.20 18.52
C LEU A 12 -19.46 -54.94 17.40
N ILE A 13 -19.96 -54.66 16.21
CA ILE A 13 -19.19 -54.11 15.10
C ILE A 13 -18.78 -52.69 15.50
N PHE A 14 -17.58 -52.53 16.03
CA PHE A 14 -16.97 -51.23 16.26
C PHE A 14 -16.51 -50.69 14.91
N GLY A 15 -17.32 -49.82 14.30
CA GLY A 15 -16.93 -49.06 13.12
C GLY A 15 -15.76 -48.13 13.49
N VAL A 16 -14.55 -48.51 13.07
CA VAL A 16 -13.40 -47.61 13.08
C VAL A 16 -13.63 -46.58 11.98
N LEU A 17 -14.27 -45.47 12.33
CA LEU A 17 -14.26 -44.24 11.54
C LEU A 17 -12.83 -43.70 11.55
N LEU A 18 -12.08 -44.03 10.48
CA LEU A 18 -10.85 -43.34 10.11
C LEU A 18 -11.19 -41.88 9.80
N PHE A 19 -11.12 -41.02 10.82
CA PHE A 19 -11.04 -39.58 10.62
C PHE A 19 -9.65 -39.28 10.02
N ALA A 20 -9.56 -39.35 8.69
CA ALA A 20 -8.48 -38.71 7.96
C ALA A 20 -8.68 -37.20 8.15
N THR A 21 -8.00 -36.63 9.14
CA THR A 21 -7.86 -35.18 9.22
C THR A 21 -6.94 -34.79 8.07
N SER A 22 -7.55 -34.26 7.00
CA SER A 22 -6.82 -33.49 6.01
C SER A 22 -6.17 -32.34 6.76
N PHE A 23 -4.87 -32.47 7.06
CA PHE A 23 -4.08 -31.32 7.45
C PHE A 23 -3.94 -30.48 6.19
N GLU A 24 -4.91 -29.60 5.99
CA GLU A 24 -4.83 -28.52 5.02
C GLU A 24 -3.65 -27.65 5.46
N GLY A 25 -2.49 -27.96 4.91
CA GLY A 25 -1.33 -27.10 4.99
C GLY A 25 -1.77 -25.75 4.47
N ASN A 26 -1.84 -24.78 5.37
CA ASN A 26 -2.05 -23.38 5.05
C ASN A 26 -0.87 -22.99 4.15
N SER A 27 -1.07 -23.12 2.84
CA SER A 27 -0.20 -22.49 1.87
C SER A 27 -0.31 -21.01 2.20
N ALA A 28 0.83 -20.39 2.53
CA ALA A 28 0.89 -18.95 2.49
C ALA A 28 0.55 -18.58 1.05
N GLU A 29 -0.70 -18.15 0.81
CA GLU A 29 -1.04 -17.45 -0.41
C GLU A 29 -0.04 -16.29 -0.47
N ASN A 30 0.86 -16.36 -1.45
CA ASN A 30 1.68 -15.22 -1.82
C ASN A 30 0.74 -14.25 -2.52
N ASP A 31 -0.11 -13.59 -1.74
CA ASP A 31 -0.90 -12.47 -2.21
C ASP A 31 0.06 -11.42 -2.78
N GLU A 32 -0.23 -10.97 -3.98
CA GLU A 32 0.52 -9.88 -4.61
C GLU A 32 0.53 -8.68 -3.64
N PRO A 33 1.71 -8.07 -3.36
CA PRO A 33 1.79 -6.95 -2.44
C PRO A 33 0.80 -5.83 -2.80
N MET A 34 -0.02 -5.43 -1.83
CA MET A 34 -1.09 -4.46 -2.01
C MET A 34 -0.76 -3.11 -1.40
N TYR A 35 -1.36 -2.05 -1.96
CA TYR A 35 -1.31 -0.69 -1.44
C TYR A 35 -2.32 -0.53 -0.30
N VAL A 36 -1.79 -0.20 0.88
CA VAL A 36 -2.57 -0.18 2.13
C VAL A 36 -2.98 1.22 2.58
N GLY A 37 -2.41 2.26 1.98
CA GLY A 37 -2.64 3.64 2.34
C GLY A 37 -1.78 4.12 3.51
N VAL A 38 -1.59 5.44 3.55
CA VAL A 38 -0.68 6.11 4.48
C VAL A 38 -1.04 5.88 5.94
N ASP A 39 -2.31 5.65 6.26
CA ASP A 39 -2.77 5.43 7.64
C ASP A 39 -2.17 4.16 8.26
N LYS A 40 -1.76 3.18 7.44
CA LYS A 40 -1.04 1.98 7.93
C LYS A 40 0.45 2.22 8.14
N CYS A 41 1.01 3.22 7.45
CA CYS A 41 2.38 3.71 7.69
C CYS A 41 2.41 4.66 8.89
N ALA A 42 1.34 5.44 9.04
CA ALA A 42 1.15 6.44 10.08
C ALA A 42 0.89 5.76 11.43
N GLY A 43 1.76 6.03 12.40
CA GLY A 43 1.66 5.43 13.72
C GLY A 43 2.94 5.62 14.51
N THR A 44 3.18 4.76 15.51
CA THR A 44 4.39 4.81 16.33
C THR A 44 5.68 4.49 15.56
N CYS A 45 5.57 3.94 14.34
CA CYS A 45 6.73 3.50 13.55
C CYS A 45 7.35 4.61 12.68
N HIS A 46 6.53 5.49 12.10
CA HIS A 46 6.99 6.58 11.21
C HIS A 46 6.62 7.99 11.71
N LYS A 47 6.15 8.11 12.96
CA LYS A 47 5.98 9.40 13.66
C LYS A 47 7.12 9.63 14.65
N GLY A 48 7.39 10.91 14.93
CA GLY A 48 8.30 11.36 15.97
C GLY A 48 9.75 11.45 15.51
N ASP A 49 10.52 12.27 16.23
CA ASP A 49 11.87 12.69 15.84
C ASP A 49 12.84 11.52 15.75
N SER A 50 12.74 10.53 16.65
CA SER A 50 13.59 9.33 16.61
C SER A 50 13.44 8.47 15.33
N LYS A 51 12.39 8.73 14.54
CA LYS A 51 12.12 8.08 13.26
C LYS A 51 12.34 9.00 12.07
N GLY A 52 12.73 10.25 12.30
CA GLY A 52 12.89 11.29 11.27
C GLY A 52 11.60 12.02 10.94
N ASN A 53 10.57 11.89 11.79
CA ASN A 53 9.27 12.54 11.66
C ASN A 53 8.62 12.43 10.25
N GLN A 54 8.76 11.26 9.64
CA GLN A 54 8.49 11.01 8.22
C GLN A 54 7.03 11.30 7.85
N TYR A 55 6.10 10.85 8.70
CA TYR A 55 4.67 11.09 8.49
C TYR A 55 4.31 12.58 8.51
N GLU A 56 4.85 13.37 9.45
CA GLU A 56 4.52 14.79 9.55
C GLU A 56 5.12 15.60 8.40
N ILE A 57 6.35 15.27 7.98
CA ILE A 57 6.98 15.87 6.79
C ILE A 57 6.11 15.62 5.55
N TRP A 58 5.64 14.39 5.35
CA TRP A 58 4.71 14.06 4.26
C TRP A 58 3.38 14.81 4.41
N GLN A 59 2.77 14.78 5.60
CA GLN A 59 1.45 15.36 5.86
C GLN A 59 1.43 16.87 5.56
N ASN A 60 2.52 17.57 5.85
CA ASN A 60 2.67 19.00 5.60
C ASN A 60 3.19 19.34 4.18
N SER A 61 3.43 18.33 3.33
CA SER A 61 3.90 18.53 1.97
C SER A 61 2.77 18.84 0.98
N LYS A 62 3.15 19.20 -0.25
CA LYS A 62 2.17 19.33 -1.35
C LYS A 62 1.62 17.97 -1.80
N HIS A 63 2.35 16.88 -1.57
CA HIS A 63 1.93 15.54 -1.98
C HIS A 63 0.67 15.08 -1.26
N SER A 64 0.55 15.32 0.05
CA SER A 64 -0.66 14.99 0.82
C SER A 64 -1.93 15.75 0.38
N ASN A 65 -1.75 16.84 -0.36
CA ASN A 65 -2.85 17.66 -0.89
C ASN A 65 -3.00 17.53 -2.41
N ALA A 66 -2.24 16.66 -3.07
CA ALA A 66 -2.21 16.57 -4.52
C ALA A 66 -3.59 16.27 -5.10
N PHE A 67 -4.31 15.27 -4.59
CA PHE A 67 -5.65 14.92 -5.10
C PHE A 67 -6.67 16.05 -4.91
N LYS A 68 -6.59 16.79 -3.80
CA LYS A 68 -7.50 17.93 -3.53
C LYS A 68 -7.38 19.01 -4.60
N ASN A 69 -6.19 19.21 -5.18
CA ASN A 69 -6.01 20.15 -6.29
C ASN A 69 -6.75 19.74 -7.57
N LEU A 70 -7.19 18.49 -7.69
CA LEU A 70 -8.04 18.04 -8.80
C LEU A 70 -9.53 18.31 -8.57
N GLN A 71 -9.92 18.73 -7.38
CA GLN A 71 -11.33 18.94 -7.00
C GLN A 71 -11.75 20.41 -7.14
N THR A 72 -11.01 21.21 -7.91
CA THR A 72 -11.32 22.63 -8.12
C THR A 72 -11.90 22.88 -9.51
N PRO A 73 -12.74 23.93 -9.68
CA PRO A 73 -13.25 24.32 -10.98
C PRO A 73 -12.15 24.61 -12.00
N GLU A 74 -11.02 25.15 -11.56
CA GLU A 74 -9.86 25.42 -12.42
C GLU A 74 -9.25 24.12 -12.95
N ALA A 75 -9.16 23.07 -12.12
CA ALA A 75 -8.67 21.77 -12.54
C ALA A 75 -9.62 21.13 -13.56
N ASP A 76 -10.92 21.18 -13.31
CA ASP A 76 -11.95 20.68 -14.25
C ASP A 76 -11.90 21.42 -15.58
N LYS A 77 -11.70 22.74 -15.55
CA LYS A 77 -11.48 23.53 -16.76
C LYS A 77 -10.24 23.08 -17.53
N ILE A 78 -9.12 22.81 -16.84
CA ILE A 78 -7.91 22.29 -17.48
C ILE A 78 -8.16 20.92 -18.12
N ALA A 79 -8.88 20.03 -17.44
CA ALA A 79 -9.24 18.73 -18.00
C ALA A 79 -10.10 18.88 -19.27
N GLN A 80 -11.11 19.76 -19.22
CA GLN A 80 -11.95 20.08 -20.37
C GLN A 80 -11.16 20.69 -21.54
N ASP A 81 -10.29 21.67 -21.27
CA ASP A 81 -9.46 22.33 -22.29
C ASP A 81 -8.48 21.33 -22.97
N ARG A 82 -8.18 20.21 -22.30
CA ARG A 82 -7.42 19.08 -22.85
C ARG A 82 -8.28 18.05 -23.60
N GLY A 83 -9.60 18.24 -23.66
CA GLY A 83 -10.53 17.38 -24.38
C GLY A 83 -11.08 16.20 -23.57
N TYR A 84 -10.88 16.17 -22.25
CA TYR A 84 -11.50 15.16 -21.40
C TYR A 84 -12.96 15.51 -21.10
N SER A 85 -13.80 14.48 -20.98
CA SER A 85 -15.24 14.62 -20.74
C SER A 85 -15.64 14.52 -19.27
N THR A 86 -14.70 14.21 -18.37
CA THR A 86 -14.93 14.06 -16.93
C THR A 86 -14.21 15.17 -16.14
N PRO A 87 -14.63 15.44 -14.90
CA PRO A 87 -13.87 16.26 -13.96
C PRO A 87 -12.43 15.77 -13.80
N ALA A 88 -11.51 16.66 -13.41
CA ALA A 88 -10.10 16.31 -13.27
C ALA A 88 -9.86 15.20 -12.24
N ALA A 89 -10.63 15.19 -11.14
CA ALA A 89 -10.57 14.17 -10.09
C ALA A 89 -11.07 12.77 -10.53
N GLU A 90 -11.67 12.67 -11.72
CA GLU A 90 -12.18 11.45 -12.34
C GLU A 90 -11.43 11.09 -13.63
N THR A 91 -10.56 11.97 -14.13
CA THR A 91 -9.75 11.75 -15.33
C THR A 91 -8.50 10.93 -14.97
N PRO A 92 -8.32 9.69 -15.45
CA PRO A 92 -7.19 8.83 -15.08
C PRO A 92 -5.82 9.47 -15.29
N GLU A 93 -5.66 10.25 -16.35
CA GLU A 93 -4.42 10.96 -16.71
C GLU A 93 -4.04 12.01 -15.66
N CYS A 94 -5.03 12.64 -15.03
CA CYS A 94 -4.83 13.58 -13.92
C CYS A 94 -4.60 12.81 -12.62
N VAL A 95 -5.45 11.82 -12.33
CA VAL A 95 -5.46 11.05 -11.08
C VAL A 95 -4.13 10.31 -10.87
N LYS A 96 -3.54 9.73 -11.92
CA LYS A 96 -2.25 9.02 -11.87
C LYS A 96 -1.19 9.78 -11.07
N CYS A 97 -0.86 11.01 -11.46
CA CYS A 97 0.22 11.79 -10.83
C CYS A 97 -0.19 12.45 -9.50
N HIS A 98 -1.51 12.54 -9.23
CA HIS A 98 -2.04 13.15 -8.01
C HIS A 98 -2.39 12.11 -6.93
N THR A 99 -2.06 10.84 -7.19
CA THR A 99 -2.27 9.70 -6.30
C THR A 99 -1.05 8.79 -6.29
N LEU A 100 -1.09 7.63 -6.95
CA LEU A 100 -0.09 6.57 -6.77
C LEU A 100 1.06 6.59 -7.79
N GLY A 101 1.04 7.51 -8.74
CA GLY A 101 1.98 7.55 -9.86
C GLY A 101 1.72 6.47 -10.94
N ILE A 102 0.74 5.60 -10.72
CA ILE A 102 0.28 4.54 -11.64
C ILE A 102 -1.23 4.63 -11.87
N ASP A 103 -1.74 3.86 -12.83
CA ASP A 103 -3.18 3.76 -13.06
C ASP A 103 -3.85 3.03 -11.88
N LEU A 104 -4.74 3.74 -11.18
CA LEU A 104 -5.46 3.18 -10.03
C LEU A 104 -6.46 2.09 -10.43
N SER A 105 -6.93 2.06 -11.68
CA SER A 105 -7.89 1.04 -12.14
C SER A 105 -7.29 -0.37 -12.20
N THR A 106 -5.96 -0.45 -12.27
CA THR A 106 -5.19 -1.70 -12.33
C THR A 106 -4.34 -1.94 -11.08
N ALA A 107 -4.30 -1.00 -10.13
CA ALA A 107 -3.47 -1.10 -8.94
C ALA A 107 -4.09 -2.08 -7.91
N PRO A 108 -3.29 -2.93 -7.25
CA PRO A 108 -3.76 -3.80 -6.17
C PRO A 108 -3.98 -3.00 -4.88
N LEU A 109 -5.13 -2.34 -4.78
CA LEU A 109 -5.50 -1.49 -3.63
C LEU A 109 -6.28 -2.30 -2.59
N THR A 110 -5.97 -2.07 -1.32
CA THR A 110 -6.87 -2.51 -0.23
C THR A 110 -8.05 -1.56 -0.06
N ASP A 111 -9.07 -2.01 0.67
CA ASP A 111 -10.20 -1.17 1.09
C ASP A 111 -9.80 0.03 1.96
N THR A 112 -8.62 -0.03 2.59
CA THR A 112 -8.08 1.06 3.42
C THR A 112 -7.32 2.13 2.64
N TYR A 113 -7.08 1.94 1.34
CA TYR A 113 -6.41 2.96 0.52
C TYR A 113 -7.38 4.09 0.16
N ASP A 114 -7.07 5.32 0.60
CA ASP A 114 -7.86 6.51 0.28
C ASP A 114 -7.12 7.43 -0.69
N LYS A 115 -7.55 7.44 -1.96
CA LYS A 115 -6.95 8.31 -2.99
C LYS A 115 -7.04 9.81 -2.65
N THR A 116 -7.96 10.23 -1.79
CA THR A 116 -8.14 11.64 -1.41
C THR A 116 -7.00 12.17 -0.55
N GLN A 117 -6.19 11.28 0.03
CA GLN A 117 -4.96 11.62 0.77
C GLN A 117 -3.78 11.96 -0.18
N GLY A 118 -4.01 12.02 -1.49
CA GLY A 118 -3.02 12.50 -2.46
C GLY A 118 -1.93 11.49 -2.78
N VAL A 119 -0.72 11.98 -2.99
CA VAL A 119 0.47 11.17 -3.25
C VAL A 119 1.02 10.67 -1.92
N GLN A 120 0.84 9.38 -1.66
CA GLN A 120 1.11 8.75 -0.36
C GLN A 120 2.50 8.09 -0.31
N CYS A 121 2.89 7.58 0.87
CA CYS A 121 4.16 6.90 1.12
C CYS A 121 4.51 5.85 0.06
N GLU A 122 3.53 5.00 -0.28
CA GLU A 122 3.69 3.84 -1.15
C GLU A 122 3.90 4.22 -2.62
N THR A 123 3.66 5.48 -2.99
CA THR A 123 4.05 6.00 -4.32
C THR A 123 5.56 5.89 -4.51
N CYS A 124 6.34 6.23 -3.46
CA CYS A 124 7.80 6.21 -3.48
C CYS A 124 8.37 4.92 -2.88
N HIS A 125 7.63 4.26 -1.99
CA HIS A 125 8.11 3.12 -1.20
C HIS A 125 7.50 1.78 -1.60
N GLY A 126 6.62 1.74 -2.60
CA GLY A 126 5.98 0.51 -3.05
C GLY A 126 4.84 0.04 -2.12
N PRO A 127 4.15 -1.04 -2.50
CA PRO A 127 3.00 -1.58 -1.76
C PRO A 127 3.40 -2.16 -0.40
N GLY A 128 2.77 -1.67 0.66
CA GLY A 128 3.15 -1.92 2.04
C GLY A 128 2.48 -3.11 2.73
N SER A 129 1.60 -3.85 2.06
CA SER A 129 0.84 -4.94 2.71
C SER A 129 1.73 -5.96 3.42
N GLU A 130 2.84 -6.33 2.77
CA GLU A 130 3.73 -7.38 3.27
C GLU A 130 4.88 -6.86 4.14
N TYR A 131 5.43 -5.68 3.84
CA TYR A 131 6.55 -5.17 4.63
C TYR A 131 6.16 -4.34 5.86
N LYS A 132 4.88 -3.94 6.05
CA LYS A 132 4.46 -3.16 7.23
C LYS A 132 4.61 -3.89 8.57
N LYS A 133 4.75 -5.22 8.55
CA LYS A 133 4.94 -6.05 9.76
C LYS A 133 6.31 -5.71 10.37
N LEU A 134 6.36 -5.43 11.68
CA LEU A 134 7.56 -4.90 12.34
C LEU A 134 8.81 -5.80 12.19
N ASN A 135 8.62 -7.12 12.19
CA ASN A 135 9.71 -8.09 12.01
C ASN A 135 10.27 -8.09 10.58
N ILE A 136 9.48 -7.68 9.58
CA ILE A 136 9.92 -7.52 8.20
C ILE A 136 10.50 -6.12 7.99
N MET A 137 9.78 -5.07 8.37
CA MET A 137 10.17 -3.67 8.19
C MET A 137 11.56 -3.32 8.75
N LYS A 138 11.97 -3.94 9.86
CA LYS A 138 13.28 -3.69 10.49
C LYS A 138 14.45 -4.27 9.71
N ASP A 139 14.20 -5.25 8.85
CA ASP A 139 15.19 -5.83 7.94
C ASP A 139 14.94 -5.26 6.55
N VAL A 140 15.80 -4.34 6.11
CA VAL A 140 15.62 -3.63 4.84
C VAL A 140 15.64 -4.57 3.65
N GLU A 141 16.44 -5.64 3.67
CA GLU A 141 16.52 -6.57 2.55
C GLU A 141 15.28 -7.46 2.50
N LEU A 142 14.80 -7.92 3.66
CA LEU A 142 13.52 -8.64 3.74
C LEU A 142 12.35 -7.74 3.34
N ALA A 143 12.33 -6.47 3.75
CA ALA A 143 11.32 -5.52 3.36
C ALA A 143 11.30 -5.29 1.84
N LYS A 144 12.47 -5.18 1.19
CA LYS A 144 12.57 -5.07 -0.28
C LYS A 144 12.00 -6.30 -0.99
N GLN A 145 12.29 -7.50 -0.48
CA GLN A 145 11.71 -8.74 -1.01
C GLN A 145 10.19 -8.79 -0.86
N ASN A 146 9.62 -8.00 0.05
CA ASN A 146 8.20 -7.92 0.36
C ASN A 146 7.53 -6.62 -0.14
N GLY A 147 8.11 -5.96 -1.15
CA GLY A 147 7.50 -4.83 -1.85
C GLY A 147 8.09 -3.45 -1.56
N LEU A 148 9.00 -3.30 -0.60
CA LEU A 148 9.64 -2.01 -0.33
C LEU A 148 10.52 -1.58 -1.51
N ILE A 149 10.31 -0.36 -1.97
CA ILE A 149 11.15 0.29 -2.98
C ILE A 149 12.05 1.33 -2.31
N ILE A 150 13.34 1.25 -2.65
CA ILE A 150 14.34 2.28 -2.33
C ILE A 150 15.01 2.69 -3.65
N HIS A 151 14.62 3.85 -4.17
CA HIS A 151 15.15 4.36 -5.42
C HIS A 151 16.62 4.80 -5.29
N THR A 152 17.48 4.27 -6.16
CA THR A 152 18.84 4.78 -6.36
C THR A 152 18.82 6.04 -7.24
N GLU A 153 18.07 5.98 -8.34
CA GLU A 153 17.85 7.08 -9.29
C GLU A 153 16.60 7.90 -8.91
N ARG A 154 16.67 8.59 -7.77
CA ARG A 154 15.53 9.32 -7.20
C ARG A 154 14.99 10.43 -8.11
N GLU A 155 15.87 11.20 -8.76
CA GLU A 155 15.45 12.28 -9.65
C GLU A 155 14.64 11.74 -10.83
N ALA A 156 15.12 10.66 -11.46
CA ALA A 156 14.41 9.98 -12.55
C ALA A 156 13.00 9.55 -12.10
N PHE A 157 12.87 8.97 -10.91
CA PHE A 157 11.57 8.64 -10.32
C PHE A 157 10.67 9.88 -10.15
N CYS A 158 11.17 10.97 -9.57
CA CYS A 158 10.41 12.20 -9.37
C CYS A 158 9.91 12.80 -10.69
N THR A 159 10.75 12.79 -11.73
CA THR A 159 10.40 13.28 -13.07
C THR A 159 9.39 12.40 -13.80
N GLY A 160 9.03 11.23 -13.28
CA GLY A 160 7.91 10.43 -13.79
C GLY A 160 6.56 11.15 -13.72
N CYS A 161 6.39 12.04 -12.74
CA CYS A 161 5.21 12.91 -12.60
C CYS A 161 5.56 14.40 -12.79
N HIS A 162 6.74 14.85 -12.34
CA HIS A 162 7.18 16.24 -12.47
C HIS A 162 7.79 16.52 -13.85
N ASN A 163 6.94 16.52 -14.88
CA ASN A 163 7.35 16.71 -16.27
C ASN A 163 6.27 17.43 -17.09
N SER A 164 6.56 17.63 -18.39
CA SER A 164 5.69 18.35 -19.34
C SER A 164 4.36 17.66 -19.68
N GLN A 165 4.11 16.44 -19.21
CA GLN A 165 2.79 15.80 -19.34
C GLN A 165 1.77 16.45 -18.41
N SER A 166 2.22 17.03 -17.30
CA SER A 166 1.37 17.86 -16.43
C SER A 166 1.12 19.21 -17.11
N PRO A 167 -0.15 19.61 -17.31
CA PRO A 167 -0.49 20.82 -18.06
C PRO A 167 -0.12 22.11 -17.32
N THR A 168 0.14 22.03 -16.02
CA THR A 168 0.54 23.15 -15.17
C THR A 168 2.03 23.13 -14.83
N PHE A 169 2.78 22.20 -15.42
CA PHE A 169 4.23 22.11 -15.23
C PHE A 169 4.94 23.34 -15.79
N LYS A 170 5.87 23.89 -14.99
CA LYS A 170 6.72 25.02 -15.39
C LYS A 170 8.19 24.64 -15.29
N SER A 171 8.60 24.18 -14.13
CA SER A 171 9.95 23.72 -13.83
C SER A 171 9.92 22.81 -12.61
N PHE A 172 11.01 22.05 -12.43
CA PHE A 172 11.23 21.23 -11.25
C PHE A 172 12.72 21.29 -10.90
N ASP A 173 13.03 21.87 -9.75
CA ASP A 173 14.36 21.82 -9.14
C ASP A 173 14.38 20.62 -8.19
N TYR A 174 15.10 19.56 -8.58
CA TYR A 174 15.12 18.31 -7.83
C TYR A 174 15.70 18.50 -6.43
N ASP A 175 16.83 19.19 -6.28
CA ASP A 175 17.51 19.35 -5.00
C ASP A 175 16.66 20.18 -4.03
N GLU A 176 16.05 21.27 -4.51
CA GLU A 176 15.16 22.11 -3.71
C GLU A 176 13.92 21.34 -3.24
N MET A 177 13.29 20.59 -4.13
CA MET A 177 12.06 19.86 -3.79
C MET A 177 12.34 18.61 -2.97
N TRP A 178 13.46 17.92 -3.23
CA TRP A 178 13.92 16.80 -2.43
C TRP A 178 14.23 17.22 -0.99
N ALA A 179 14.85 18.39 -0.80
CA ALA A 179 15.11 18.94 0.53
C ALA A 179 13.84 19.13 1.39
N LYS A 180 12.68 19.32 0.77
CA LYS A 180 11.39 19.52 1.44
C LYS A 180 10.69 18.22 1.83
N ILE A 181 11.04 17.10 1.18
CA ILE A 181 10.36 15.82 1.39
C ILE A 181 11.26 14.75 2.00
N LYS A 182 12.59 14.86 1.88
CA LYS A 182 13.51 13.86 2.45
C LYS A 182 13.30 13.72 3.96
N HIS A 183 13.24 12.48 4.43
CA HIS A 183 12.95 12.16 5.83
C HIS A 183 13.80 10.99 6.31
N PRO A 184 15.14 11.11 6.29
CA PRO A 184 16.01 10.03 6.77
C PRO A 184 15.75 9.78 8.26
N LYS A 185 15.84 8.51 8.68
CA LYS A 185 16.01 8.22 10.12
C LYS A 185 17.29 8.94 10.59
N PRO A 186 17.26 9.69 11.70
CA PRO A 186 18.47 10.30 12.25
C PRO A 186 19.55 9.23 12.47
N GLN A 187 20.80 9.58 12.18
CA GLN A 187 21.94 8.76 12.61
C GLN A 187 22.00 8.80 14.13
N GLU A 188 22.21 7.62 14.72
CA GLU A 188 22.45 7.44 16.16
C GLU A 188 23.83 7.96 16.55
#